data_AF-A0A931TG60-F1
#
_entry.id   AF-A0A931TG60-F1
#
_cell.length_a   1.000
_cell.length_b   1.000
_cell.length_c   1.000
_cell.angle_alpha   90.00
_cell.angle_beta   90.00
_cell.angle_gamma   90.00
#
_symmetry.space_group_name_H-M   'P 1'
#
loop_
_entity.id
_entity.type
_entity.pdbx_description
1 polymer ?
#
loop_
_entity_poly.entity_id
_entity_poly.type
_entity_poly.pdbx_seq_one_letter_code
_entity_poly.pdbx_strand_id
1 'polypeptide(L)'
;MSPLASTEDPTLDEIARRLVDLLRPDRIYLFGSRARGDAGPDGDYDLMVIVSHLDVPAYKLAQRAHGVLWGLRAAADILVWPREAFDARLHLRASLPATVVREGRLLHAAGRSAAGRRACLAPQGGRRPTWCRDRPCSVAAAHRRRCVPLPAGDREGPQGGLARVPAAARP
;
A
#
# COMPACT_ATOMS: atom_id res chain seq x y z
N MET A 1 -4.97 -9.15 7.69
CA MET A 1 -4.43 -8.06 8.53
C MET A 1 -2.92 -8.11 8.41
N SER A 2 -2.31 -7.09 7.80
CA SER A 2 -0.84 -7.00 7.73
C SER A 2 -0.30 -6.66 9.14
N PRO A 3 0.88 -7.17 9.53
CA PRO A 3 1.42 -6.90 10.85
C PRO A 3 1.76 -5.41 10.97
N LEU A 4 1.14 -4.73 11.94
CA LEU A 4 1.64 -3.48 12.48
C LEU A 4 2.86 -3.81 13.34
N ALA A 5 3.92 -3.01 13.23
CA ALA A 5 5.01 -3.12 14.20
C ALA A 5 4.45 -2.66 15.56
N SER A 6 4.38 -3.56 16.54
CA SER A 6 3.98 -3.21 17.90
C SER A 6 4.94 -2.17 18.45
N THR A 7 4.43 -0.98 18.75
CA THR A 7 5.21 0.06 19.42
C THR A 7 5.04 -0.06 20.92
N GLU A 8 5.99 0.43 21.71
CA GLU A 8 5.88 0.52 23.18
C GLU A 8 4.79 1.51 23.63
N ASP A 9 4.05 2.09 22.67
CA ASP A 9 3.02 3.09 22.86
C ASP A 9 1.65 2.54 22.38
N PRO A 10 0.77 2.13 23.32
CA PRO A 10 -0.53 1.56 22.96
C PRO A 10 -1.44 2.55 22.22
N THR A 11 -1.24 3.86 22.44
CA THR A 11 -2.00 4.92 21.75
C THR A 11 -1.59 4.99 20.29
N LEU A 12 -0.29 4.95 20.02
CA LEU A 12 0.25 4.94 18.66
C LEU A 12 -0.19 3.69 17.88
N ASP A 13 -0.19 2.53 18.53
CA ASP A 13 -0.68 1.28 17.93
C ASP A 13 -2.17 1.35 17.56
N GLU A 14 -2.98 1.99 18.40
CA GLU A 14 -4.41 2.19 18.14
C GLU A 14 -4.66 3.21 17.02
N ILE A 15 -3.89 4.30 16.99
CA ILE A 15 -3.91 5.26 15.88
C ILE A 15 -3.58 4.56 14.56
N ALA A 16 -2.48 3.81 14.52
CA ALA A 16 -2.06 3.10 13.32
C ALA A 16 -3.11 2.08 12.85
N ARG A 17 -3.75 1.35 13.78
CA ARG A 17 -4.87 0.43 13.47
C ARG A 17 -6.02 1.15 12.77
N ARG A 18 -6.53 2.23 13.35
CA ARG A 18 -7.66 3.00 12.78
C ARG A 18 -7.33 3.58 11.41
N LEU A 19 -6.10 4.05 11.23
CA LEU A 19 -5.63 4.56 9.93
C LEU A 19 -5.53 3.45 8.88
N VAL A 20 -5.06 2.26 9.26
CA VAL A 20 -5.03 1.10 8.35
C VAL A 20 -6.43 0.71 7.91
N ASP A 21 -7.38 0.66 8.83
CA ASP A 21 -8.76 0.26 8.54
C ASP A 21 -9.47 1.27 7.65
N LEU A 22 -9.24 2.57 7.86
CA LEU A 22 -9.86 3.65 7.09
C LEU A 22 -9.24 3.81 5.69
N LEU A 23 -7.90 3.86 5.61
CA LEU A 23 -7.18 4.33 4.42
C LEU A 23 -6.52 3.21 3.62
N ARG A 24 -6.37 2.01 4.20
CA ARG A 24 -5.61 0.88 3.62
C ARG A 24 -4.27 1.33 3.00
N PRO A 25 -3.43 2.02 3.78
CA PRO A 25 -2.24 2.64 3.26
C PRO A 25 -1.18 1.61 2.88
N ASP A 26 -0.38 1.98 1.92
CA ASP A 26 0.81 1.27 1.51
C ASP A 26 1.89 1.28 2.60
N ARG A 27 2.08 2.44 3.23
CA ARG A 27 3.05 2.63 4.33
C ARG A 27 2.55 3.67 5.32
N ILE A 28 2.89 3.50 6.58
CA ILE A 28 2.71 4.52 7.63
C ILE A 28 4.06 4.74 8.30
N TYR A 29 4.51 5.99 8.33
CA TYR A 29 5.70 6.40 9.06
C TYR A 29 5.33 7.34 10.20
N LEU A 30 5.92 7.12 11.37
CA LEU A 30 6.06 8.12 12.41
C LEU A 30 7.28 8.97 12.10
N PHE A 31 7.15 10.29 12.15
CA PHE A 31 8.29 11.20 12.03
C PHE A 31 8.26 12.24 13.14
N GLY A 32 9.05 13.31 13.01
CA GLY A 32 9.07 14.39 13.97
C GLY A 32 9.79 14.06 15.28
N SER A 33 9.46 14.79 16.34
CA SER A 33 10.12 14.69 17.65
C SER A 33 9.94 13.31 18.28
N ARG A 34 8.77 12.68 18.10
CA ARG A 34 8.48 11.33 18.60
C ARG A 34 9.33 10.25 17.94
N ALA A 35 9.68 10.41 16.65
CA ALA A 35 10.56 9.47 15.97
C ALA A 35 12.03 9.62 16.40
N ARG A 36 12.47 10.84 16.74
CA ARG A 36 13.84 11.12 17.23
C ARG A 36 14.04 10.84 18.72
N GLY A 37 12.97 10.68 19.49
CA GLY A 37 13.02 10.52 20.94
C GLY A 37 13.10 11.83 21.73
N ASP A 38 12.93 12.98 21.06
CA ASP A 38 12.97 14.31 21.67
C ASP A 38 11.61 14.76 22.23
N ALA A 39 10.56 13.97 22.00
CA ALA A 39 9.19 14.33 22.39
C ALA A 39 8.93 14.10 23.88
N GLY A 40 8.32 15.08 24.53
CA GLY A 40 7.73 14.91 25.85
C GLY A 40 6.48 14.02 25.85
N PRO A 41 5.97 13.64 27.04
CA PRO A 41 4.82 12.74 27.19
C PRO A 41 3.54 13.24 26.50
N ASP A 42 3.37 14.57 26.39
CA ASP A 42 2.20 15.22 25.77
C ASP A 42 2.42 15.63 24.30
N GLY A 43 3.56 15.26 23.70
CA GLY A 43 3.89 15.70 22.34
C GLY A 43 2.99 15.08 21.26
N ASP A 44 2.74 15.82 20.18
CA ASP A 44 1.92 15.37 19.07
C ASP A 44 2.54 14.17 18.31
N TYR A 45 1.70 13.35 17.68
CA TYR A 45 2.13 12.26 16.79
C TYR A 45 2.14 12.73 15.33
N ASP A 46 3.32 12.93 14.76
CA ASP A 46 3.47 13.27 13.35
C ASP A 46 3.50 12.00 12.47
N LEU A 47 2.46 11.82 11.66
CA LEU A 47 2.25 10.61 10.86
C LEU A 47 2.19 10.91 9.36
N MET A 48 3.02 10.20 8.59
CA MET A 48 3.02 10.22 7.14
C MET A 48 2.39 8.94 6.62
N VAL A 49 1.22 9.06 6.01
CA VAL A 49 0.42 7.97 5.46
C VAL A 49 0.57 7.96 3.94
N ILE A 50 1.18 6.90 3.41
CA ILE A 50 1.36 6.72 1.99
C ILE A 50 0.27 5.81 1.46
N VAL A 51 -0.51 6.28 0.49
CA VAL A 51 -1.56 5.51 -0.19
C VAL A 51 -1.16 5.27 -1.64
N SER A 52 -1.72 4.22 -2.27
CA SER A 52 -1.36 3.90 -3.66
C SER A 52 -1.78 5.00 -4.63
N HIS A 53 -3.00 5.54 -4.45
CA HIS A 53 -3.56 6.63 -5.23
C HIS A 53 -4.52 7.44 -4.35
N LEU A 54 -4.86 8.66 -4.79
CA LEU A 54 -5.82 9.54 -4.14
C LEU A 54 -7.09 9.64 -4.98
N ASP A 55 -8.18 9.05 -4.51
CA ASP A 55 -9.51 9.23 -5.13
C ASP A 55 -10.17 10.54 -4.74
N VAL A 56 -9.71 11.13 -3.62
CA VAL A 56 -10.19 12.39 -3.07
C VAL A 56 -9.01 13.26 -2.67
N PRO A 57 -9.18 14.58 -2.59
CA PRO A 57 -8.11 15.48 -2.14
C PRO A 57 -7.54 15.07 -0.78
N ALA A 58 -6.22 15.17 -0.63
CA ALA A 58 -5.49 14.76 0.58
C ALA A 58 -6.06 15.38 1.86
N TYR A 59 -6.45 16.66 1.82
CA TYR A 59 -7.03 17.35 2.98
C TYR A 59 -8.33 16.70 3.47
N LYS A 60 -9.16 16.13 2.57
CA LYS A 60 -10.40 15.43 2.97
C LYS A 60 -10.09 14.11 3.65
N LEU A 61 -9.03 13.41 3.23
CA LEU A 61 -8.58 12.19 3.90
C LEU A 61 -7.99 12.50 5.26
N ALA A 62 -7.18 13.55 5.37
CA ALA A 62 -6.68 14.02 6.67
C ALA A 62 -7.84 14.35 7.62
N GLN A 63 -8.86 15.09 7.17
CA GLN A 63 -10.05 15.37 7.97
C GLN A 63 -10.78 14.11 8.45
N ARG A 64 -10.97 13.12 7.56
CA ARG A 64 -11.57 11.82 7.93
C ARG A 64 -10.70 11.06 8.92
N ALA A 65 -9.39 11.10 8.73
CA ALA A 65 -8.40 10.48 9.61
C ALA A 65 -8.48 11.11 11.02
N HIS A 66 -8.46 12.44 11.15
CA HIS A 66 -8.66 13.09 12.45
C HIS A 66 -10.02 12.74 13.07
N GLY A 67 -11.07 12.62 12.25
CA GLY A 67 -12.39 12.21 12.70
C GLY A 67 -12.42 10.82 13.36
N VAL A 68 -11.71 9.83 12.80
CA VAL A 68 -11.65 8.48 13.40
C VAL A 68 -10.75 8.40 14.62
N LEU A 69 -9.81 9.33 14.79
CA LEU A 69 -8.98 9.44 15.98
C LEU A 69 -9.67 10.17 17.13
N TRP A 70 -10.83 10.77 16.89
CA TRP A 70 -11.62 11.43 17.93
C TRP A 70 -11.90 10.45 19.09
N GLY A 71 -11.59 10.88 20.31
CA GLY A 71 -11.73 10.07 21.53
C GLY A 71 -10.46 9.41 22.06
N LEU A 72 -9.36 9.37 21.30
CA LEU A 72 -8.08 8.84 21.79
C LEU A 72 -7.29 9.81 22.68
N ARG A 73 -7.77 11.04 22.85
CA ARG A 73 -7.10 12.13 23.58
C ARG A 73 -5.64 12.34 23.15
N ALA A 74 -5.33 11.99 21.90
CA ALA A 74 -4.02 12.12 21.29
C ALA A 74 -4.06 13.21 20.22
N ALA A 75 -3.13 14.15 20.31
CA ALA A 75 -2.88 15.07 19.22
C ALA A 75 -2.03 14.36 18.16
N ALA A 76 -2.55 14.26 16.94
CA ALA A 76 -1.85 13.61 15.84
C ALA A 76 -1.96 14.49 14.61
N ASP A 77 -0.84 14.80 13.96
CA ASP A 77 -0.77 15.45 12.65
C ASP A 77 -0.65 14.37 11.57
N ILE A 78 -1.52 14.40 10.56
CA ILE A 78 -1.68 13.33 9.59
C ILE A 78 -1.52 13.87 8.18
N LEU A 79 -0.39 13.52 7.56
CA LEU A 79 -0.08 13.85 6.18
C LEU A 79 -0.38 12.64 5.29
N VAL A 80 -1.34 12.78 4.37
CA VAL A 80 -1.71 11.71 3.42
C VAL A 80 -1.16 12.03 2.04
N TRP A 81 -0.28 11.18 1.52
CA TRP A 81 0.38 11.39 0.23
C TRP A 81 0.23 10.18 -0.68
N PRO A 82 0.02 10.36 -2.00
CA PRO A 82 0.10 9.26 -2.93
C PRO A 82 1.57 8.82 -3.08
N ARG A 83 1.77 7.52 -3.24
CA ARG A 83 3.09 6.89 -3.39
C ARG A 83 3.95 7.58 -4.43
N GLU A 84 3.39 7.89 -5.59
CA GLU A 84 4.10 8.53 -6.70
C GLU A 84 4.67 9.90 -6.31
N ALA A 85 3.89 10.73 -5.62
CA ALA A 85 4.34 12.05 -5.17
C ALA A 85 5.38 11.98 -4.04
N PHE A 86 5.31 10.93 -3.22
CA PHE A 86 6.30 10.66 -2.19
C PHE A 86 7.64 10.23 -2.81
N ASP A 87 7.60 9.21 -3.66
CA ASP A 87 8.79 8.63 -4.30
C ASP A 87 9.50 9.66 -5.21
N ALA A 88 8.73 10.48 -5.93
CA ALA A 88 9.25 11.54 -6.78
C ALA A 88 10.12 12.56 -6.03
N ARG A 89 9.96 12.73 -4.72
CA ARG A 89 10.70 13.73 -3.93
C ARG A 89 11.84 13.14 -3.09
N LEU A 90 11.99 11.82 -3.04
CA LEU A 90 13.04 11.16 -2.24
C LEU A 90 14.47 11.56 -2.63
N HIS A 91 14.69 11.96 -3.89
CA HIS A 91 15.99 12.42 -4.36
C HIS A 91 16.39 13.80 -3.79
N LEU A 92 15.43 14.57 -3.28
CA LEU A 92 15.66 15.89 -2.69
C LEU A 92 16.02 15.73 -1.22
N ARG A 93 17.31 15.86 -0.88
CA ARG A 93 17.83 15.59 0.47
C ARG A 93 17.20 16.43 1.59
N ALA A 94 16.76 17.64 1.28
CA ALA A 94 16.10 18.57 2.20
C ALA A 94 14.56 18.48 2.15
N SER A 95 13.99 17.48 1.45
CA SER A 95 12.55 17.29 1.40
C SER A 95 12.02 16.49 2.58
N LEU A 96 10.76 16.72 2.95
CA LEU A 96 10.09 15.96 4.01
C LEU A 96 10.13 14.44 3.75
N PRO A 97 9.81 13.91 2.55
CA PRO A 97 9.94 12.47 2.27
C PRO A 97 11.32 11.90 2.55
N ALA A 98 12.39 12.60 2.16
CA ALA A 98 13.76 12.15 2.41
C ALA A 98 14.09 12.12 3.91
N THR A 99 13.64 13.12 4.66
CA THR A 99 13.78 13.17 6.12
C THR A 99 12.97 12.06 6.80
N VAL A 100 11.72 11.82 6.40
CA VAL A 100 10.87 10.76 6.96
C VAL A 100 11.48 9.38 6.74
N VAL A 101 12.09 9.11 5.58
CA VAL A 101 12.77 7.83 5.33
C VAL A 101 14.06 7.69 6.16
N ARG A 102 14.78 8.79 6.39
CA ARG A 102 16.07 8.76 7.12
C ARG A 102 15.89 8.69 8.64
N GLU A 103 14.95 9.46 9.17
CA GLU A 103 14.80 9.71 10.61
C GLU A 103 13.49 9.16 11.16
N GLY A 104 12.53 8.82 10.30
CA GLY A 104 11.23 8.30 10.71
C GLY A 104 11.25 6.82 11.06
N ARG A 105 10.24 6.39 11.83
CA ARG A 105 10.00 5.00 12.21
C ARG A 105 8.84 4.44 11.39
N LEU A 106 9.08 3.35 10.66
CA LEU A 106 8.03 2.66 9.91
C LEU A 106 7.10 1.90 10.85
N LEU A 107 5.82 2.26 10.90
CA LEU A 107 4.80 1.62 11.73
C LEU A 107 4.03 0.53 10.98
N HIS A 108 3.80 0.78 9.68
CA HIS A 108 3.07 -0.13 8.81
C HIS A 108 3.71 -0.17 7.43
N ALA A 109 3.81 -1.36 6.86
CA ALA A 109 3.99 -1.53 5.43
C ALA A 109 3.02 -2.61 4.96
N ALA A 110 2.12 -2.24 4.06
CA ALA A 110 1.34 -3.22 3.34
C ALA A 110 2.33 -4.04 2.51
N GLY A 111 2.48 -5.30 2.90
CA GLY A 111 3.33 -6.22 2.17
C GLY A 111 2.79 -6.34 0.74
N ARG A 112 3.58 -5.89 -0.24
CA ARG A 112 3.93 -6.90 -1.23
C ARG A 112 4.72 -7.92 -0.42
N SER A 113 4.15 -9.11 -0.21
CA SER A 113 4.97 -10.26 0.17
C SER A 113 6.29 -10.16 -0.61
N ALA A 114 7.41 -10.40 0.06
CA ALA A 114 8.72 -10.47 -0.57
C ALA A 114 8.85 -11.65 -1.55
N ALA A 115 7.78 -12.04 -2.25
CA ALA A 115 7.79 -12.86 -3.46
C ALA A 115 8.26 -12.01 -4.64
N GLY A 116 9.53 -11.62 -4.60
CA GLY A 116 10.17 -10.79 -5.61
C GLY A 116 11.69 -10.74 -5.52
N ARG A 117 12.29 -11.26 -4.45
CA ARG A 117 13.67 -11.76 -4.51
C ARG A 117 13.63 -13.19 -5.02
N ARG A 118 13.54 -13.38 -6.34
CA ARG A 118 14.25 -14.51 -6.93
C ARG A 118 15.74 -14.16 -6.86
N ALA A 119 16.33 -14.35 -5.67
CA ALA A 119 17.73 -14.73 -5.67
C ALA A 119 17.75 -16.11 -6.33
N CYS A 120 18.33 -16.21 -7.51
CA CYS A 120 18.78 -17.49 -8.02
C CYS A 120 19.77 -18.02 -6.99
N LEU A 121 19.31 -18.88 -6.08
CA LEU A 121 20.19 -19.76 -5.34
C LEU A 121 20.89 -20.61 -6.38
N ALA A 122 22.14 -20.27 -6.68
CA ALA A 122 23.01 -21.15 -7.44
C ALA A 122 23.04 -22.51 -6.71
N PRO A 123 22.85 -23.64 -7.40
CA PRO A 123 23.00 -24.93 -6.76
C PRO A 123 24.46 -25.08 -6.29
N GLN A 124 24.63 -25.31 -4.99
CA GLN A 124 25.92 -25.70 -4.43
C GLN A 124 26.21 -27.13 -4.91
N GLY A 125 27.28 -27.28 -5.68
CA GLY A 125 27.86 -28.59 -6.01
C GLY A 125 27.21 -29.32 -7.18
N GLY A 126 27.80 -29.18 -8.35
CA GLY A 126 27.49 -29.99 -9.52
C GLY A 126 28.04 -29.37 -10.79
N ARG A 127 28.84 -30.14 -11.55
CA ARG A 127 29.66 -29.67 -12.69
C ARG A 127 28.87 -28.77 -13.65
N ARG A 128 29.51 -27.67 -14.08
CA ARG A 128 28.99 -26.71 -15.08
C ARG A 128 28.64 -27.43 -16.39
N PRO A 129 27.43 -27.29 -16.95
CA PRO A 129 27.16 -27.69 -18.34
C PRO A 129 27.78 -26.67 -19.32
N THR A 130 28.28 -27.16 -20.46
CA THR A 130 29.11 -26.43 -21.44
C THR A 130 28.36 -25.41 -22.33
N TRP A 131 27.08 -25.16 -22.09
CA TRP A 131 26.24 -24.25 -22.90
C TRP A 131 26.23 -22.78 -22.41
N CYS A 132 27.24 -22.36 -21.63
CA CYS A 132 27.40 -20.98 -21.14
C CYS A 132 28.56 -20.22 -21.83
N ARG A 133 28.81 -20.47 -23.10
CA ARG A 133 29.53 -19.51 -23.95
C ARG A 133 28.58 -19.08 -25.06
N ASP A 134 28.50 -17.77 -25.22
CA ASP A 134 27.89 -17.08 -26.37
C ASP A 134 26.37 -16.86 -26.32
N ARG A 135 25.95 -15.82 -25.55
CA ARG A 135 25.24 -14.65 -26.10
C ARG A 135 24.94 -13.59 -25.01
N PRO A 136 24.97 -12.29 -25.38
CA PRO A 136 24.73 -11.21 -24.43
C PRO A 136 23.25 -11.11 -24.04
N CYS A 137 23.06 -10.74 -22.78
CA CYS A 137 21.79 -10.48 -22.14
C CYS A 137 21.06 -9.32 -22.83
N SER A 138 20.05 -9.62 -23.65
CA SER A 138 19.05 -8.63 -24.05
C SER A 138 17.82 -8.78 -23.16
N VAL A 139 17.67 -7.81 -22.27
CA VAL A 139 16.41 -7.52 -21.59
C VAL A 139 15.41 -7.06 -22.64
N ALA A 140 14.60 -7.98 -23.17
CA ALA A 140 13.26 -7.73 -23.72
C ALA A 140 12.72 -8.98 -24.42
N ALA A 141 11.63 -9.53 -23.88
CA ALA A 141 10.51 -10.17 -24.60
C ALA A 141 9.91 -11.32 -23.77
N ALA A 142 9.16 -10.99 -22.72
CA ALA A 142 8.12 -11.88 -22.20
C ALA A 142 6.77 -11.53 -22.85
N HIS A 143 6.70 -11.65 -24.17
CA HIS A 143 5.42 -11.90 -24.85
C HIS A 143 5.41 -13.37 -25.24
N ARG A 144 4.53 -14.14 -24.59
CA ARG A 144 3.53 -15.06 -25.20
C ARG A 144 2.95 -15.96 -24.10
N ARG A 145 1.68 -15.73 -23.74
CA ARG A 145 0.48 -16.55 -24.09
C ARG A 145 0.21 -17.64 -23.02
N ARG A 146 -0.84 -17.44 -22.21
CA ARG A 146 -2.15 -18.12 -22.31
C ARG A 146 -2.07 -19.64 -22.09
N CYS A 147 -2.37 -20.07 -20.87
CA CYS A 147 -3.03 -21.35 -20.59
C CYS A 147 -4.21 -21.04 -19.67
N VAL A 148 -5.41 -20.97 -20.25
CA VAL A 148 -6.68 -20.99 -19.53
C VAL A 148 -7.27 -22.38 -19.82
N PRO A 149 -7.58 -23.20 -18.80
CA PRO A 149 -8.33 -24.43 -19.03
C PRO A 149 -9.80 -24.09 -19.32
N LEU A 150 -10.30 -24.62 -20.43
CA LEU A 150 -11.70 -24.61 -20.85
C LEU A 150 -12.50 -25.65 -20.02
N PRO A 151 -13.68 -25.32 -19.47
CA PRO A 151 -14.71 -26.31 -19.21
C PRO A 151 -15.57 -26.54 -20.46
N ALA A 152 -15.89 -27.82 -20.71
CA ALA A 152 -16.69 -28.31 -21.83
C ALA A 152 -18.18 -28.51 -21.41
N GLY A 153 -19.09 -28.25 -22.36
CA GLY A 153 -20.50 -28.70 -22.39
C GLY A 153 -21.48 -27.87 -21.55
N ASP A 154 -22.65 -27.43 -22.00
CA ASP A 154 -23.46 -27.83 -23.15
C ASP A 154 -24.38 -26.71 -23.64
N ARG A 155 -24.86 -26.89 -24.88
CA ARG A 155 -25.77 -26.02 -25.65
C ARG A 155 -27.24 -26.29 -25.32
N GLU A 156 -28.04 -25.24 -25.27
CA GLU A 156 -29.41 -25.09 -25.81
C GLU A 156 -29.82 -23.65 -25.46
N GLY A 157 -30.14 -22.75 -26.38
CA GLY A 157 -31.36 -22.74 -27.18
C GLY A 157 -32.23 -21.53 -26.76
N PRO A 158 -33.02 -20.89 -27.65
CA PRO A 158 -33.06 -19.43 -27.73
C PRO A 158 -34.44 -18.77 -27.52
N GLN A 159 -34.44 -17.42 -27.59
CA GLN A 159 -35.54 -16.52 -28.03
C GLN A 159 -36.54 -15.92 -27.01
N GLY A 160 -36.81 -14.62 -27.21
CA GLY A 160 -38.01 -13.88 -26.78
C GLY A 160 -37.89 -13.22 -25.40
N GLY A 161 -38.31 -11.99 -25.15
CA GLY A 161 -39.09 -11.03 -25.92
C GLY A 161 -39.30 -9.78 -25.05
N LEU A 162 -39.70 -8.68 -25.69
CA LEU A 162 -40.04 -7.40 -25.08
C LEU A 162 -41.07 -7.56 -23.95
N ALA A 163 -40.93 -6.77 -22.88
CA ALA A 163 -42.10 -6.32 -22.13
C ALA A 163 -41.92 -4.89 -21.60
N ARG A 164 -42.97 -4.12 -21.85
CA ARG A 164 -43.22 -2.71 -21.55
C ARG A 164 -43.71 -2.52 -20.09
N VAL A 165 -43.62 -1.27 -19.65
CA VAL A 165 -44.12 -0.60 -18.42
C VAL A 165 -45.60 -0.93 -18.06
N PRO A 166 -46.05 -0.71 -16.80
CA PRO A 166 -46.63 0.59 -16.39
C PRO A 166 -46.25 1.03 -14.95
N ALA A 167 -45.93 2.31 -14.72
CA ALA A 167 -46.80 3.36 -14.16
C ALA A 167 -47.59 2.93 -12.91
N ALA A 168 -47.04 3.23 -11.72
CA ALA A 168 -47.75 3.10 -10.45
C ALA A 168 -48.30 4.46 -10.01
N ALA A 169 -49.57 4.44 -9.62
CA ALA A 169 -50.41 5.56 -9.29
C ALA A 169 -50.20 6.11 -7.87
N ARG A 170 -50.69 7.34 -7.71
CA ARG A 170 -50.94 8.10 -6.48
C ARG A 170 -51.82 7.34 -5.48
N PRO A 171 -51.79 7.73 -4.21
CA PRO A 171 -52.86 8.60 -3.71
C PRO A 171 -52.38 10.00 -3.30
#